data_AF-A0A3D3CP33-F1
#
_entry.id   AF-A0A3D3CP33-F1
#
_cell.length_a   1.000
_cell.length_b   1.000
_cell.length_c   1.000
_cell.angle_alpha   90.00
_cell.angle_beta   90.00
_cell.angle_gamma   90.00
#
_symmetry.space_group_name_H-M   'P 1'
#
loop_
_entity.id
_entity.type
_entity.pdbx_description
1 polymer ?
#
loop_
_entity_poly.entity_id
_entity_poly.type
_entity_poly.pdbx_seq_one_letter_code
_entity_poly.pdbx_strand_id
1 'polypeptide(L)'
;MIYILAAIFLWSSLGIVIKLSGVSVHVLMFFSGMISVLLVGSVLSKREFKSEMPKGKNIVYFLALGLVSLINTFLFFYAYKHTSIANAVLTHYTAPVIVAFLAPVFLRERLTTKILLAVVVATAGLWI
;
A
#
# COMPACT_ATOMS: atom_id res chain seq x y z
N MET A 1 -12.54 -2.27 -17.70
CA MET A 1 -12.27 -3.69 -17.38
C MET A 1 -10.80 -4.07 -17.55
N ILE A 2 -10.20 -3.89 -18.73
CA ILE A 2 -8.83 -4.34 -19.06
C ILE A 2 -7.76 -3.79 -18.09
N TYR A 3 -7.81 -2.49 -17.76
CA TYR A 3 -6.86 -1.87 -16.83
C TYR A 3 -6.88 -2.48 -15.42
N ILE A 4 -8.06 -2.90 -14.94
CA ILE A 4 -8.23 -3.51 -13.62
C ILE A 4 -7.59 -4.90 -13.61
N LEU A 5 -7.82 -5.69 -14.68
CA LEU A 5 -7.22 -7.01 -14.83
C LEU A 5 -5.69 -6.93 -14.91
N ALA A 6 -5.17 -5.96 -15.67
CA ALA A 6 -3.73 -5.73 -15.75
C ALA A 6 -3.13 -5.34 -14.38
N ALA A 7 -3.79 -4.46 -13.63
CA ALA A 7 -3.34 -4.05 -12.30
C ALA A 7 -3.30 -5.23 -11.30
N ILE A 8 -4.35 -6.06 -11.27
CA ILE A 8 -4.39 -7.24 -10.41
C ILE A 8 -3.31 -8.24 -10.80
N PHE A 9 -3.09 -8.44 -12.10
CA PHE A 9 -2.06 -9.35 -12.59
C PHE A 9 -0.65 -8.89 -12.20
N LEU A 10 -0.37 -7.59 -12.36
CA LEU A 10 0.90 -6.98 -11.93
C LEU A 10 1.09 -7.09 -10.42
N TRP A 11 0.04 -6.86 -9.62
CA TRP A 11 0.11 -6.93 -8.16
C TRP A 11 0.35 -8.36 -7.67
N SER A 12 -0.35 -9.35 -8.24
CA SER A 12 -0.21 -10.76 -7.86
C SER A 12 1.13 -11.37 -8.26
N SER A 13 1.72 -10.94 -9.38
CA SER A 13 3.03 -11.43 -9.84
C SER A 13 4.21 -10.83 -9.07
N LEU A 14 4.03 -9.65 -8.47
CA LEU A 14 5.08 -8.92 -7.76
C LEU A 14 5.68 -9.72 -6.58
N GLY A 15 4.85 -10.40 -5.79
CA GLY A 15 5.34 -11.23 -4.67
C GLY A 15 6.23 -12.40 -5.14
N ILE A 16 5.89 -12.99 -6.28
CA ILE A 16 6.66 -14.09 -6.90
C ILE A 16 8.01 -13.57 -7.41
N VAL A 17 8.02 -12.43 -8.11
CA VAL A 17 9.23 -11.80 -8.64
C VAL A 17 10.18 -11.40 -7.52
N ILE A 18 9.69 -10.77 -6.45
CA ILE A 18 10.51 -10.36 -5.31
C ILE A 18 11.15 -11.57 -4.63
N LYS A 19 10.37 -12.65 -4.43
CA LYS A 19 10.87 -13.84 -3.75
C LYS A 19 11.85 -14.65 -4.58
N LEU A 20 11.60 -14.79 -5.89
CA LEU A 20 12.49 -15.50 -6.83
C LEU A 20 13.74 -14.70 -7.19
N SER A 21 13.69 -13.37 -7.15
CA SER A 21 14.83 -12.52 -7.53
C SER A 21 16.07 -12.78 -6.65
N GLY A 22 15.90 -13.20 -5.39
CA GLY A 22 17.01 -13.45 -4.46
C GLY A 22 17.81 -12.17 -4.07
N VAL A 23 17.48 -11.04 -4.67
CA VAL A 23 18.12 -9.74 -4.46
C VAL A 23 17.69 -9.14 -3.13
N SER A 24 18.57 -8.36 -2.51
CA SER A 24 18.27 -7.61 -1.29
C SER A 24 17.12 -6.62 -1.51
N VAL A 25 16.19 -6.58 -0.54
CA VAL A 25 14.99 -5.70 -0.55
C VAL A 25 15.35 -4.24 -0.84
N HIS A 26 16.46 -3.76 -0.27
CA HIS A 26 16.98 -2.41 -0.47
C HIS A 26 17.24 -2.08 -1.94
N VAL A 27 17.79 -3.03 -2.70
CA VAL A 27 18.13 -2.83 -4.13
C VAL A 27 16.86 -2.80 -4.97
N LEU A 28 15.90 -3.71 -4.70
CA LEU A 28 14.60 -3.71 -5.35
C LEU A 28 13.86 -2.38 -5.12
N MET A 29 13.80 -1.91 -3.87
CA MET A 29 13.16 -0.63 -3.55
C MET A 29 13.87 0.56 -4.18
N PHE A 30 15.21 0.54 -4.25
CA PHE A 30 15.97 1.61 -4.88
C PHE A 30 15.65 1.72 -6.38
N PHE A 31 15.73 0.61 -7.13
CA PHE A 31 15.44 0.62 -8.57
C PHE A 31 13.97 0.92 -8.87
N SER A 32 13.03 0.28 -8.17
CA SER A 32 11.61 0.57 -8.32
C SER A 32 11.29 2.02 -7.97
N GLY A 33 11.85 2.54 -6.88
CA GLY A 33 11.70 3.94 -6.47
C GLY A 33 12.25 4.91 -7.51
N MET A 34 13.43 4.64 -8.07
CA MET A 34 14.02 5.45 -9.13
C MET A 34 13.13 5.50 -10.38
N ILE A 35 12.63 4.34 -10.83
CA ILE A 35 11.71 4.26 -11.98
C ILE A 35 10.41 5.00 -11.68
N SER A 36 9.85 4.83 -10.47
CA SER A 36 8.64 5.54 -10.04
C SER A 36 8.84 7.06 -10.03
N VAL A 37 9.97 7.55 -9.52
CA VAL A 37 10.26 8.99 -9.50
C VAL A 37 10.42 9.54 -10.92
N LEU A 38 11.08 8.81 -11.83
CA LEU A 38 11.23 9.23 -13.22
C LEU A 38 9.88 9.28 -13.94
N LEU A 39 9.07 8.22 -13.83
CA LEU A 39 7.76 8.15 -14.48
C LEU A 39 6.79 9.17 -13.89
N VAL A 40 6.58 9.16 -12.57
CA VAL A 40 5.66 10.08 -11.90
C VAL A 40 6.16 11.53 -12.05
N GLY A 41 7.47 11.77 -11.94
CA GLY A 41 8.07 13.09 -12.17
C GLY A 41 7.83 13.60 -13.60
N SER A 42 7.96 12.75 -14.61
CA SER A 42 7.69 13.12 -16.01
C SER A 42 6.21 13.47 -16.25
N VAL A 43 5.29 12.74 -15.61
CA VAL A 43 3.85 12.99 -15.71
C VAL A 43 3.46 14.27 -14.97
N LEU A 44 3.97 14.48 -13.75
CA LEU A 44 3.71 15.69 -12.95
C LEU A 44 4.34 16.96 -13.54
N SER A 45 5.37 16.82 -14.37
CA SER A 45 5.98 17.96 -15.08
C SER A 45 5.07 18.52 -16.18
N LYS A 46 4.06 17.76 -16.62
CA LYS A 46 3.02 18.25 -17.55
C LYS A 46 2.18 19.34 -16.87
N ARG A 47 1.94 20.46 -17.58
CA ARG A 47 1.27 21.65 -17.05
C ARG A 47 -0.10 21.37 -16.44
N GLU A 48 -0.80 20.33 -16.90
CA GLU A 48 -2.12 19.92 -16.43
C GLU A 48 -2.11 19.49 -14.95
N PHE A 49 -1.04 18.86 -14.47
CA PHE A 49 -0.94 18.34 -13.10
C PHE A 49 -0.21 19.27 -12.12
N LYS A 50 0.41 20.36 -12.61
CA LYS A 50 1.05 21.38 -11.76
C LYS A 50 0.07 22.08 -10.81
N SER A 51 -1.21 22.15 -11.18
CA SER A 51 -2.26 22.73 -10.33
C SER A 51 -2.61 21.84 -9.12
N GLU A 52 -2.43 20.52 -9.26
CA GLU A 52 -2.75 19.53 -8.22
C GLU A 52 -1.61 19.30 -7.22
N MET A 53 -0.49 19.99 -7.38
CA MET A 53 0.61 19.88 -6.42
C MET A 53 0.17 20.40 -5.03
N PRO A 54 0.39 19.61 -3.96
CA PRO A 54 0.04 20.05 -2.61
C PRO A 54 0.85 21.29 -2.22
N LYS A 55 0.16 22.38 -1.90
CA LYS A 55 0.76 23.66 -1.49
C LYS A 55 0.70 23.86 0.02
N GLY A 56 1.69 24.56 0.58
CA GLY A 56 1.71 24.95 2.00
C GLY A 56 1.75 23.75 2.95
N LYS A 57 0.94 23.78 4.02
CA LYS A 57 0.93 22.74 5.08
C LYS A 57 0.57 21.34 4.57
N ASN A 58 -0.08 21.22 3.41
CA ASN A 58 -0.42 19.94 2.78
C ASN A 58 0.81 19.19 2.25
N ILE A 59 1.93 19.89 1.97
CA ILE A 59 3.18 19.24 1.59
C ILE A 59 3.71 18.35 2.72
N VAL A 60 3.53 18.79 3.98
CA VAL A 60 4.01 18.06 5.16
C VAL A 60 3.20 16.78 5.34
N TYR A 61 1.88 16.84 5.18
CA TYR A 61 1.04 15.64 5.19
C TYR A 61 1.37 14.69 4.04
N PHE A 62 1.63 15.22 2.84
CA PHE A 62 2.01 14.42 1.68
C PHE A 62 3.35 13.72 1.91
N LEU A 63 4.36 14.42 2.46
CA LEU A 63 5.65 13.85 2.82
C LEU A 63 5.52 12.80 3.94
N ALA A 64 4.70 13.07 4.96
CA ALA A 64 4.44 12.11 6.04
C ALA A 64 3.78 10.83 5.51
N LEU A 65 2.76 10.95 4.64
CA LEU A 65 2.13 9.81 3.99
C LEU A 65 3.12 9.05 3.09
N GLY A 66 3.98 9.76 2.37
CA GLY A 66 5.06 9.16 1.58
C GLY A 66 6.02 8.33 2.43
N LEU A 67 6.46 8.87 3.58
CA LEU A 67 7.32 8.16 4.53
C LEU A 67 6.63 6.92 5.11
N VAL A 68 5.37 7.04 5.55
CA VAL A 68 4.60 5.91 6.08
C VAL A 68 4.42 4.83 5.02
N SER A 69 4.10 5.22 3.78
CA SER A 69 3.98 4.29 2.65
C SER A 69 5.30 3.59 2.34
N LEU A 70 6.42 4.31 2.40
CA LEU A 70 7.76 3.74 2.19
C LEU A 70 8.10 2.71 3.28
N ILE A 71 7.84 3.03 4.54
CA ILE A 71 8.02 2.10 5.66
C ILE A 71 7.13 0.87 5.48
N ASN A 72 5.86 1.05 5.10
CA ASN A 72 4.94 -0.05 4.85
C ASN A 72 5.43 -0.98 3.74
N THR A 73 5.83 -0.43 2.59
CA THR A 73 6.36 -1.22 1.47
C THR A 73 7.64 -1.95 1.85
N PHE A 74 8.52 -1.31 2.62
CA PHE A 74 9.74 -1.94 3.13
C PHE A 74 9.42 -3.13 4.04
N LEU A 75 8.54 -2.95 5.03
CA LEU A 75 8.08 -4.03 5.92
C LEU A 75 7.41 -5.15 5.13
N PHE A 76 6.62 -4.82 4.11
CA PHE A 76 5.93 -5.79 3.27
C PHE A 76 6.91 -6.64 2.45
N PHE A 77 7.91 -6.01 1.83
CA PHE A 77 8.95 -6.74 1.09
C PHE A 77 9.86 -7.54 2.01
N TYR A 78 10.13 -7.02 3.21
CA TYR A 78 10.82 -7.75 4.25
C TYR A 78 10.05 -9.01 4.67
N ALA A 79 8.74 -8.89 4.88
CA ALA A 79 7.86 -10.03 5.17
C ALA A 79 7.86 -11.06 4.03
N TYR A 80 7.87 -10.64 2.76
CA TYR A 80 7.99 -11.56 1.63
C TYR A 80 9.29 -12.37 1.63
N LYS A 81 10.40 -11.75 2.05
CA LYS A 81 11.70 -12.42 2.11
C LYS A 81 11.82 -13.38 3.30
N HIS A 82 11.29 -12.98 4.45
CA HIS A 82 11.39 -13.75 5.70
C HIS A 82 10.26 -14.77 5.91
N THR A 83 9.16 -14.69 5.15
CA THR A 83 7.99 -15.58 5.29
C THR A 83 7.51 -16.14 3.94
N SER A 84 6.40 -16.90 3.92
CA SER A 84 5.74 -17.28 2.68
C SER A 84 4.95 -16.10 2.09
N ILE A 85 4.81 -16.06 0.76
CA ILE A 85 3.99 -15.04 0.08
C ILE A 85 2.55 -15.07 0.63
N ALA A 86 2.03 -16.27 0.87
CA ALA A 86 0.71 -16.48 1.48
C ALA A 86 0.60 -15.84 2.87
N ASN A 87 1.57 -16.04 3.77
CA ASN A 87 1.51 -15.48 5.12
C ASN A 87 1.65 -13.95 5.12
N ALA A 88 2.52 -13.41 4.25
CA ALA A 88 2.68 -11.96 4.10
C ALA A 88 1.37 -11.31 3.61
N VAL A 89 0.72 -11.90 2.60
CA VAL A 89 -0.54 -11.39 2.03
C VAL A 89 -1.71 -11.57 3.00
N LEU A 90 -1.83 -12.72 3.66
CA LEU A 90 -2.85 -12.97 4.68
C LEU A 90 -2.76 -11.97 5.82
N THR A 91 -1.54 -11.72 6.32
CA THR A 91 -1.33 -10.68 7.35
C THR A 91 -1.74 -9.31 6.80
N HIS A 92 -1.48 -9.01 5.53
CA HIS A 92 -1.90 -7.76 4.92
C HIS A 92 -3.44 -7.63 4.83
N TYR A 93 -4.17 -8.72 4.66
CA TYR A 93 -5.64 -8.68 4.71
C TYR A 93 -6.22 -8.42 6.10
N THR A 94 -5.41 -8.42 7.17
CA THR A 94 -5.83 -7.91 8.49
C THR A 94 -5.86 -6.37 8.53
N ALA A 95 -5.27 -5.68 7.54
CA ALA A 95 -5.27 -4.23 7.45
C ALA A 95 -6.68 -3.59 7.57
N PRO A 96 -7.75 -4.04 6.88
CA PRO A 96 -9.10 -3.50 7.05
C PRO A 96 -9.61 -3.56 8.49
N VAL A 97 -9.18 -4.55 9.26
CA VAL A 97 -9.52 -4.70 10.68
C VAL A 97 -8.84 -3.61 11.50
N ILE A 98 -7.52 -3.47 11.32
CA ILE A 98 -6.71 -2.43 11.97
C ILE A 98 -7.25 -1.04 11.60
N VAL A 99 -7.55 -0.80 10.31
CA VAL A 99 -8.12 0.45 9.82
C VAL A 99 -9.47 0.72 10.46
N ALA A 100 -10.34 -0.27 10.62
CA ALA A 100 -11.62 -0.06 11.27
C ALA A 100 -11.51 0.30 12.76
N PHE A 101 -10.50 -0.23 13.46
CA PHE A 101 -10.19 0.17 14.84
C PHE A 101 -9.57 1.57 14.91
N LEU A 102 -8.73 1.95 13.94
CA LEU A 102 -8.07 3.27 13.89
C LEU A 102 -8.95 4.39 13.31
N ALA A 103 -9.96 4.05 12.50
CA ALA A 103 -10.91 4.98 11.88
C ALA A 103 -11.59 5.94 12.88
N PRO A 104 -12.14 5.50 14.03
CA PRO A 104 -12.72 6.41 15.02
C PRO A 104 -11.70 7.40 15.60
N VAL A 105 -10.42 7.00 15.70
CA VAL A 105 -9.35 7.84 16.27
C VAL A 105 -8.87 8.89 15.27
N PHE A 106 -8.64 8.50 14.02
CA PHE A 106 -8.08 9.38 12.98
C PHE A 106 -9.13 10.17 12.19
N LEU A 107 -10.24 9.54 11.81
CA LEU A 107 -11.28 10.17 10.98
C LEU A 107 -12.43 10.77 11.81
N ARG A 108 -12.48 10.49 13.13
CA ARG A 108 -13.61 10.89 14.02
C ARG A 108 -14.98 10.45 13.49
N GLU A 109 -15.04 9.38 12.71
CA GLU A 109 -16.28 8.82 12.21
C GLU A 109 -17.01 8.03 13.30
N ARG A 110 -18.34 8.16 13.37
CA ARG A 110 -19.16 7.40 14.31
C ARG A 110 -19.22 5.94 13.86
N LEU A 111 -18.55 5.06 14.59
CA LEU A 111 -18.64 3.61 14.42
C LEU A 111 -20.10 3.16 14.54
N THR A 112 -20.74 2.95 13.39
CA THR A 112 -22.08 2.38 13.33
C THR A 112 -21.97 0.87 13.48
N THR A 113 -22.90 0.21 14.18
CA THR A 113 -22.90 -1.25 14.46
C THR A 113 -22.73 -2.11 13.21
N LYS A 114 -23.13 -1.61 12.03
CA LYS A 114 -22.93 -2.25 10.71
C LYS A 114 -21.45 -2.35 10.31
N ILE A 115 -20.63 -1.35 10.64
CA ILE A 115 -19.17 -1.35 10.38
C ILE A 115 -18.51 -2.39 11.29
N LEU A 116 -18.91 -2.45 12.56
CA LEU A 116 -18.41 -3.46 13.50
C LEU A 116 -18.74 -4.88 13.03
N LEU A 117 -19.98 -5.12 12.60
CA LEU A 117 -20.40 -6.40 12.01
C LEU A 117 -19.61 -6.75 10.73
N ALA A 118 -19.42 -5.79 9.83
CA ALA A 118 -18.63 -6.00 8.61
C ALA A 118 -17.17 -6.35 8.92
N VAL A 119 -16.58 -5.71 9.93
CA VAL A 119 -15.22 -5.99 10.38
C VAL A 119 -15.12 -7.38 10.99
N VAL A 120 -16.08 -7.75 11.85
CA VAL A 120 -16.12 -9.09 12.46
C VAL A 120 -16.26 -10.19 11.40
N VAL A 121 -17.14 -9.99 10.41
CA VAL A 121 -17.30 -10.92 9.28
C VAL A 121 -16.04 -10.98 8.41
N ALA A 122 -15.40 -9.84 8.14
CA ALA A 122 -14.14 -9.79 7.40
C ALA A 122 -12.98 -10.48 8.15
N THR A 123 -12.87 -10.30 9.47
CA THR A 123 -11.90 -11.04 10.30
C THR A 123 -12.18 -12.53 10.31
N ALA A 124 -13.45 -12.94 10.40
CA ALA A 124 -13.82 -14.34 10.44
C ALA A 124 -13.51 -15.03 9.10
N GLY A 125 -13.74 -14.34 7.98
CA GLY A 125 -13.37 -14.84 6.65
C GLY A 125 -11.85 -14.93 6.42
N LEU A 126 -11.03 -14.20 7.18
CA LEU A 126 -9.58 -14.30 7.12
C LEU A 126 -9.00 -15.49 7.88
N TRP A 127 -9.77 -16.04 8.82
CA TRP A 127 -9.36 -17.14 9.68
C TRP A 127 -9.65 -18.52 9.07
N ILE A 128 -10.54 -18.58 8.07
CA ILE A 128 -10.89 -19.78 7.28
C ILE A 128 -9.92 -19.91 6.10
#